data_AF-A0A3D1PRN6-F1
#
_entry.id   AF-A0A3D1PRN6-F1
#
_cell.length_a   1.000
_cell.length_b   1.000
_cell.length_c   1.000
_cell.angle_alpha   90.00
_cell.angle_beta   90.00
_cell.angle_gamma   90.00
#
_symmetry.space_group_name_H-M   'P 1'
#
loop_
_entity.id
_entity.type
_entity.pdbx_description
1 polymer ?
#
loop_
_entity_poly.entity_id
_entity_poly.type
_entity_poly.pdbx_seq_one_letter_code
_entity_poly.pdbx_strand_id
1 'polypeptide(L)'
;MKNKAFGFYTAALTLILTVATLVAVLIYGSKGGMVNSLVPIALGAAAVCEVSLLFGEKVWTDFTGIIAATLLAYAMMTVLSDGIWNIAEAFNGIKMVGMPELSGMNITMAVLNLVAIVTAIITNFAQKSK
;
A
#
# COMPACT_ATOMS: atom_id res chain seq x y z
N MET A 1 7.74 -4.64 28.12
CA MET A 1 6.39 -5.04 27.64
C MET A 1 5.71 -4.01 26.75
N LYS A 2 5.83 -2.69 26.99
CA LYS A 2 5.15 -1.64 26.18
C LYS A 2 5.48 -1.64 24.68
N ASN A 3 6.70 -1.99 24.26
CA ASN A 3 7.08 -1.99 22.82
C ASN A 3 6.55 -3.18 22.00
N LYS A 4 6.26 -4.33 22.63
CA LYS A 4 5.74 -5.49 21.88
C LYS A 4 4.31 -5.27 21.40
N ALA A 5 3.45 -4.72 22.26
CA ALA A 5 2.06 -4.44 21.90
C ALA A 5 1.98 -3.37 20.79
N PHE A 6 2.79 -2.32 20.89
CA PHE A 6 2.86 -1.26 19.88
C PHE A 6 3.33 -1.79 18.51
N GLY A 7 4.37 -2.62 18.47
CA GLY A 7 4.82 -3.28 17.24
C GLY A 7 3.76 -4.20 16.62
N PHE A 8 2.97 -4.89 17.45
CA PHE A 8 1.88 -5.74 16.97
C PHE A 8 0.71 -4.92 16.38
N TYR A 9 0.27 -3.86 17.07
CA TYR A 9 -0.84 -3.03 16.57
C TYR A 9 -0.48 -2.28 15.29
N THR A 10 0.76 -1.81 15.17
CA THR A 10 1.23 -1.17 13.93
C THR A 10 1.34 -2.16 12.78
N ALA A 11 1.82 -3.39 13.02
CA ALA A 11 1.84 -4.44 12.01
C ALA A 11 0.43 -4.81 11.54
N ALA A 12 -0.52 -4.95 12.46
CA ALA A 12 -1.91 -5.26 12.16
C ALA A 12 -2.58 -4.12 11.37
N LEU A 13 -2.30 -2.87 11.73
CA LEU A 13 -2.78 -1.70 10.99
C LEU A 13 -2.24 -1.68 9.56
N THR A 14 -0.94 -1.94 9.40
CA THR A 14 -0.29 -2.02 8.07
C THR A 14 -1.00 -3.07 7.21
N LEU A 15 -1.24 -4.27 7.75
CA LEU A 15 -1.97 -5.35 7.07
C LEU A 15 -3.35 -4.92 6.59
N ILE A 16 -4.12 -4.26 7.45
CA ILE A 16 -5.45 -3.77 7.10
C ILE A 16 -5.37 -2.75 5.96
N LEU A 17 -4.41 -1.83 6.01
CA LEU A 17 -4.22 -0.80 4.98
C LEU A 17 -3.76 -1.41 3.65
N THR A 18 -2.88 -2.41 3.68
CA THR A 18 -2.43 -3.14 2.49
C THR A 18 -3.58 -3.86 1.81
N VAL A 19 -4.42 -4.56 2.59
CA VAL A 19 -5.62 -5.23 2.07
C VAL A 19 -6.64 -4.21 1.54
N ALA A 20 -6.87 -3.11 2.25
CA ALA A 20 -7.76 -2.05 1.79
C ALA A 20 -7.27 -1.43 0.47
N THR A 21 -5.96 -1.22 0.32
CA THR A 21 -5.34 -0.74 -0.91
C THR A 21 -5.52 -1.73 -2.05
N LEU A 22 -5.31 -3.02 -1.79
CA LEU A 22 -5.54 -4.09 -2.78
C LEU A 22 -7.00 -4.08 -3.27
N VAL A 23 -7.97 -4.03 -2.35
CA VAL A 23 -9.39 -3.95 -2.72
C VAL A 23 -9.67 -2.69 -3.53
N ALA A 24 -9.13 -1.54 -3.13
CA ALA A 24 -9.31 -0.29 -3.87
C ALA A 24 -8.74 -0.36 -5.30
N VAL A 25 -7.57 -0.97 -5.49
CA VAL A 25 -6.95 -1.21 -6.81
C VAL A 25 -7.83 -2.11 -7.67
N LEU A 26 -8.40 -3.19 -7.11
CA LEU A 26 -9.29 -4.09 -7.85
C LEU A 26 -10.59 -3.39 -8.28
N ILE A 27 -11.18 -2.57 -7.40
CA ILE A 27 -12.38 -1.78 -7.73
C ILE A 27 -12.03 -0.74 -8.80
N TYR A 28 -10.88 -0.07 -8.69
CA TYR A 28 -10.43 0.90 -9.69
C TYR A 28 -10.27 0.26 -11.07
N GLY A 29 -9.63 -0.92 -11.14
CA GLY A 29 -9.52 -1.71 -12.37
C GLY A 29 -10.89 -2.09 -12.96
N SER A 30 -11.84 -2.52 -12.12
CA SER A 30 -13.19 -2.87 -12.58
C SER A 30 -13.98 -1.70 -13.17
N LYS A 31 -13.60 -0.46 -12.85
CA LYS A 31 -14.22 0.77 -13.37
C LYS A 31 -13.54 1.32 -14.63
N GLY A 32 -12.62 0.57 -15.22
CA GLY A 32 -11.86 0.98 -16.41
C GLY A 32 -10.55 1.70 -16.09
N GLY A 33 -10.16 1.79 -14.82
CA GLY A 33 -8.86 2.33 -14.42
C GLY A 33 -7.71 1.44 -14.91
N MET A 34 -6.66 2.05 -15.45
CA MET A 34 -5.45 1.34 -15.86
C MET A 34 -4.70 0.83 -14.64
N VAL A 35 -4.60 -0.49 -14.49
CA VAL A 35 -3.87 -1.15 -13.39
C VAL A 35 -2.84 -2.09 -13.96
N ASN A 36 -1.57 -1.83 -13.69
CA ASN A 36 -0.51 -2.79 -13.97
C ASN A 36 -0.76 -4.09 -13.17
N SER A 37 -0.76 -5.25 -13.86
CA SER A 37 -1.03 -6.55 -13.25
C SER A 37 -0.05 -6.94 -12.13
N LEU A 38 1.14 -6.32 -12.09
CA LEU A 38 2.10 -6.52 -11.01
C LEU A 38 1.69 -5.81 -9.70
N VAL A 39 0.83 -4.79 -9.75
CA VAL A 39 0.42 -4.05 -8.54
C VAL A 39 -0.43 -4.92 -7.59
N PRO A 40 -1.50 -5.61 -8.04
CA PRO A 40 -2.22 -6.54 -7.18
C PRO A 40 -1.34 -7.67 -6.64
N ILE A 41 -0.39 -8.16 -7.44
CA ILE A 41 0.56 -9.20 -7.03
C ILE A 41 1.49 -8.68 -5.94
N ALA A 42 2.05 -7.49 -6.11
CA ALA A 42 2.92 -6.85 -5.14
C ALA A 42 2.20 -6.58 -3.81
N LEU A 43 0.97 -6.07 -3.87
CA LEU A 43 0.13 -5.85 -2.67
C LEU A 43 -0.24 -7.17 -1.97
N GLY A 44 -0.55 -8.21 -2.74
CA GLY A 44 -0.81 -9.55 -2.19
C GLY A 44 0.43 -10.14 -1.49
N ALA A 45 1.60 -10.02 -2.11
CA ALA A 45 2.87 -10.45 -1.52
C ALA A 45 3.25 -9.61 -0.28
N ALA A 46 2.99 -8.29 -0.29
CA ALA A 46 3.18 -7.42 0.86
C ALA A 46 2.30 -7.85 2.04
N ALA A 47 1.02 -8.17 1.79
CA ALA A 47 0.12 -8.66 2.83
C ALA A 47 0.61 -9.99 3.45
N VAL A 48 1.12 -10.93 2.65
CA VAL A 48 1.71 -12.18 3.16
C VAL A 48 2.95 -11.90 4.02
N CYS A 49 3.79 -10.95 3.60
CA CYS A 49 4.94 -10.51 4.39
C CYS A 49 4.49 -9.88 5.71
N GLU A 50 3.44 -9.07 5.71
CA GLU A 50 2.89 -8.46 6.93
C GLU A 50 2.25 -9.46 7.88
N VAL A 51 1.59 -10.50 7.37
CA VAL A 51 1.11 -11.62 8.20
C VAL A 51 2.27 -12.29 8.92
N SER A 52 3.40 -12.49 8.24
CA SER A 52 4.58 -13.08 8.88
C SER A 52 5.14 -12.20 10.01
N LEU A 53 4.99 -10.87 9.95
CA LEU A 53 5.38 -9.94 11.01
C LEU A 53 4.52 -10.07 12.28
N LEU A 54 3.31 -10.64 12.17
CA LEU A 54 2.41 -10.86 13.31
C LEU A 54 2.79 -12.11 14.12
N PHE A 55 3.48 -13.08 13.51
CA PHE A 55 3.74 -14.41 14.11
C PHE A 55 5.23 -14.81 14.17
N GLY A 56 6.13 -14.10 13.48
CA GLY A 56 7.50 -14.56 13.21
C GLY A 56 8.55 -14.35 14.31
N GLU A 57 9.61 -15.16 14.27
CA GLU A 57 10.85 -14.97 15.03
C GLU A 57 11.67 -13.78 14.50
N LYS A 58 12.43 -13.13 15.39
CA LYS A 58 13.07 -11.80 15.19
C LYS A 58 13.93 -11.67 13.91
N VAL A 59 14.55 -12.75 13.44
CA VAL A 59 15.44 -12.72 12.25
C VAL A 59 14.61 -12.72 10.96
N TRP A 60 13.52 -13.50 10.91
CA TRP A 60 12.65 -13.57 9.75
C TRP A 60 11.83 -12.30 9.57
N THR A 61 11.45 -11.64 10.66
CA THR A 61 10.65 -10.41 10.64
C THR A 61 11.38 -9.21 10.03
N ASP A 62 12.71 -9.12 10.16
CA ASP A 62 13.46 -7.99 9.58
C ASP A 62 13.48 -8.06 8.04
N PHE A 63 13.64 -9.26 7.47
CA PHE A 63 13.64 -9.45 6.02
C PHE A 63 12.24 -9.27 5.43
N THR A 64 11.22 -9.85 6.04
CA THR A 64 9.84 -9.74 5.54
C THR A 64 9.32 -8.31 5.65
N GLY A 65 9.74 -7.57 6.68
CA GLY A 65 9.41 -6.15 6.84
C GLY A 65 10.02 -5.22 5.78
N ILE A 66 11.26 -5.49 5.35
CA ILE A 66 11.90 -4.75 4.24
C ILE A 66 11.21 -5.07 2.91
N ILE A 67 10.90 -6.35 2.67
CA ILE A 67 10.22 -6.78 1.45
C ILE A 67 8.83 -6.13 1.37
N ALA A 68 8.04 -6.17 2.45
CA ALA A 68 6.72 -5.55 2.50
C ALA A 68 6.78 -4.05 2.15
N ALA A 69 7.66 -3.29 2.81
CA ALA A 69 7.81 -1.86 2.56
C ALA A 69 8.23 -1.56 1.11
N THR A 70 9.10 -2.39 0.53
CA THR A 70 9.56 -2.24 -0.86
C THR A 70 8.43 -2.50 -1.85
N LEU A 71 7.61 -3.52 -1.60
CA LEU A 71 6.45 -3.86 -2.45
C LEU A 71 5.34 -2.80 -2.36
N LEU A 72 5.09 -2.26 -1.17
CA LEU A 72 4.16 -1.13 -0.99
C LEU A 72 4.64 0.11 -1.73
N ALA A 73 5.94 0.44 -1.65
CA ALA A 73 6.54 1.55 -2.37
C ALA A 73 6.45 1.37 -3.89
N TYR A 74 6.71 0.16 -4.40
CA TYR A 74 6.50 -0.17 -5.81
C TYR A 74 5.04 0.07 -6.22
N ALA A 75 4.08 -0.49 -5.48
CA ALA A 75 2.66 -0.33 -5.76
C ALA A 75 2.24 1.15 -5.77
N MET A 76 2.79 1.96 -4.86
CA MET A 76 2.50 3.39 -4.76
C MET A 76 2.98 4.15 -5.99
N MET A 77 4.23 3.92 -6.41
CA MET A 77 4.79 4.57 -7.59
C MET A 77 4.00 4.23 -8.85
N THR A 78 3.61 2.96 -9.01
CA THR A 78 2.85 2.52 -10.18
C THR A 78 1.42 3.07 -10.18
N VAL A 79 0.72 3.06 -9.04
CA VAL A 79 -0.64 3.64 -8.95
C VAL A 79 -0.66 5.14 -9.25
N LEU A 80 0.35 5.88 -8.79
CA LEU A 80 0.48 7.30 -9.10
C LEU A 80 0.80 7.54 -10.58
N SER A 81 1.71 6.75 -11.15
CA SER A 81 2.08 6.84 -12.56
C SER A 81 0.89 6.54 -13.47
N ASP A 82 0.17 5.45 -13.22
CA ASP A 82 -0.98 5.03 -14.02
C ASP A 82 -2.17 6.01 -13.87
N GLY A 83 -2.26 6.69 -12.72
CA GLY A 83 -3.33 7.63 -12.38
C GLY A 83 -3.06 9.09 -12.75
N ILE A 84 -1.87 9.44 -13.24
CA ILE A 84 -1.44 10.84 -13.33
C ILE A 84 -2.33 11.67 -14.25
N TRP A 85 -2.78 11.10 -15.37
CA TRP A 85 -3.67 11.75 -16.32
C TRP A 85 -5.07 11.95 -15.76
N ASN A 86 -5.61 10.97 -15.04
CA ASN A 86 -6.92 11.10 -14.39
C ASN A 86 -6.93 12.28 -13.41
N ILE A 87 -5.87 12.41 -12.61
CA ILE A 87 -5.72 13.48 -11.63
C ILE A 87 -5.55 14.83 -12.34
N ALA A 88 -4.59 14.94 -13.26
CA ALA A 88 -4.29 16.19 -13.96
C ALA A 88 -5.51 16.74 -14.71
N GLU A 89 -6.27 15.87 -15.37
CA GLU A 89 -7.43 16.28 -16.14
C GLU A 89 -8.61 16.68 -15.26
N ALA A 90 -8.83 15.98 -14.14
CA ALA A 90 -9.83 16.36 -13.15
C ALA A 90 -9.54 17.73 -12.51
N PHE A 91 -8.28 18.02 -12.20
CA PHE A 91 -7.89 19.33 -11.66
C PHE A 91 -8.11 20.48 -12.66
N ASN A 92 -7.88 20.22 -13.94
CA ASN A 92 -8.03 21.22 -15.00
C ASN A 92 -9.46 21.31 -15.56
N GLY A 93 -10.37 20.41 -15.16
CA GLY A 93 -11.73 20.36 -15.69
C GLY A 93 -11.81 19.98 -17.17
N ILE A 94 -10.84 19.22 -17.67
CA ILE A 94 -10.74 18.78 -19.07
C ILE A 94 -10.83 17.26 -19.16
N LYS A 95 -10.99 16.71 -20.37
CA LYS A 95 -10.92 15.27 -20.65
C LYS A 95 -10.23 15.05 -21.99
N MET A 96 -9.05 14.43 -21.98
CA MET A 96 -8.22 14.26 -23.18
C MET A 96 -7.69 12.83 -23.34
N VAL A 97 -7.05 12.30 -22.31
CA VAL A 97 -6.35 11.01 -22.29
C VAL A 97 -6.82 10.16 -21.12
N GLY A 98 -7.08 10.78 -19.97
CA GLY A 98 -7.48 10.13 -18.73
C GLY A 98 -9.00 9.94 -18.58
N MET A 99 -9.36 9.40 -17.42
CA MET A 99 -10.71 9.30 -16.87
C MET A 99 -10.80 10.18 -15.61
N PRO A 100 -11.11 11.48 -15.75
CA PRO A 100 -11.20 12.42 -14.63
C PRO A 100 -12.14 11.96 -13.50
N GLU A 101 -13.15 11.17 -13.83
CA GLU A 101 -14.14 10.62 -12.91
C GLU A 101 -13.51 9.64 -11.89
N LEU A 102 -12.34 9.07 -12.20
CA LEU A 102 -11.61 8.16 -11.33
C LEU A 102 -10.52 8.84 -10.50
N SER A 103 -10.26 10.14 -10.70
CA SER A 103 -9.22 10.91 -9.99
C SER A 103 -9.30 10.77 -8.47
N GLY A 104 -10.51 10.84 -7.90
CA GLY A 104 -10.73 10.66 -6.46
C GLY A 104 -10.30 9.27 -5.96
N MET A 105 -10.48 8.23 -6.78
CA MET A 105 -9.99 6.88 -6.44
C MET A 105 -8.46 6.80 -6.54
N ASN A 106 -7.84 7.42 -7.55
CA ASN A 106 -6.38 7.48 -7.63
C ASN A 106 -5.77 8.17 -6.39
N ILE A 107 -6.35 9.29 -5.95
CA ILE A 107 -5.93 9.99 -4.73
C ILE A 107 -6.16 9.11 -3.49
N THR A 108 -7.31 8.45 -3.39
CA THR A 108 -7.63 7.58 -2.24
C THR A 108 -6.64 6.41 -2.14
N MET A 109 -6.35 5.73 -3.25
CA MET A 109 -5.36 4.64 -3.27
C MET A 109 -3.96 5.14 -2.91
N ALA A 110 -3.57 6.32 -3.41
CA ALA A 110 -2.29 6.93 -3.09
C ALA A 110 -2.16 7.23 -1.58
N VAL A 111 -3.21 7.78 -0.97
CA VAL A 111 -3.24 8.07 0.46
C VAL A 111 -3.20 6.78 1.29
N LEU A 112 -4.05 5.80 0.97
CA LEU A 112 -4.07 4.52 1.68
C LEU A 112 -2.70 3.84 1.65
N ASN A 113 -2.08 3.79 0.47
CA ASN A 113 -0.78 3.14 0.31
C ASN A 113 0.35 3.93 0.99
N LEU A 114 0.30 5.27 0.96
CA LEU A 114 1.26 6.09 1.71
C LEU A 114 1.19 5.82 3.22
N VAL A 115 -0.02 5.73 3.78
CA VAL A 115 -0.19 5.42 5.20
C VAL A 115 0.27 3.98 5.50
N ALA A 116 0.04 3.03 4.60
CA ALA A 116 0.56 1.67 4.71
C ALA A 116 2.11 1.68 4.76
N ILE A 117 2.78 2.41 3.86
CA ILE A 117 4.25 2.53 3.86
C ILE A 117 4.76 3.12 5.18
N VAL A 118 4.16 4.22 5.65
CA VAL A 118 4.58 4.87 6.90
C VAL A 118 4.41 3.92 8.10
N THR A 119 3.27 3.22 8.16
CA THR A 119 2.99 2.26 9.24
C THR A 119 3.94 1.06 9.17
N ALA A 120 4.25 0.52 7.99
CA ALA A 120 5.23 -0.55 7.79
C ALA A 120 6.63 -0.14 8.28
N ILE A 121 7.07 1.09 7.95
CA ILE A 121 8.36 1.62 8.42
C ILE A 121 8.37 1.73 9.95
N ILE A 122 7.30 2.27 10.55
CA ILE A 122 7.19 2.38 12.01
C ILE A 122 7.23 1.00 12.66
N THR A 123 6.52 0.01 12.12
CA THR A 123 6.52 -1.37 12.61
C THR A 123 7.94 -1.96 12.61
N ASN A 124 8.69 -1.76 11.52
CA ASN A 124 10.07 -2.22 11.41
C ASN A 124 10.99 -1.63 12.49
N PHE A 125 10.76 -0.40 12.95
CA PHE A 125 11.51 0.18 14.07
C PHE A 125 10.98 -0.22 15.44
N ALA A 126 9.66 -0.32 15.59
CA ALA A 126 9.01 -0.66 16.85
C ALA A 126 9.31 -2.11 17.31
N GLN A 127 9.37 -3.05 16.37
CA GLN A 127 9.71 -4.45 16.68
C GLN A 127 11.21 -4.67 16.98
N LYS A 128 12.09 -3.75 16.57
CA LYS A 128 13.54 -3.84 16.79
C LYS A 128 13.99 -3.55 18.23
N SER A 129 13.17 -2.84 19.01
CA SER A 129 13.44 -2.57 20.43
C SER A 129 13.24 -3.84 21.29
N LYS A 130 14.29 -4.66 21.34
CA LYS A 130 14.58 -5.57 22.45
C LYS A 130 15.95 -5.24 22.98
#